data_AF-A0A3A8P9Z2-F1
#
_entry.id   AF-A0A3A8P9Z2-F1
#
_cell.length_a   1.000
_cell.length_b   1.000
_cell.length_c   1.000
_cell.angle_alpha   90.00
_cell.angle_beta   90.00
_cell.angle_gamma   90.00
#
_symmetry.space_group_name_H-M   'P 1'
#
loop_
_entity.id
_entity.type
_entity.pdbx_description
1 polymer ?
#
loop_
_entity_poly.entity_id
_entity_poly.type
_entity_poly.pdbx_seq_one_letter_code
_entity_poly.pdbx_strand_id
1 'polypeptide(L)'
;MTLTNLPQNPSASAALLDVVRDEFGRAAYSHKTHQKMIDGLNRSALLDKRLAALLTAATAGNTIGVLVTEARWAEVSAVILSAVALMLTIYGASRNRERLADQHRQAANGLWLLREKYIHLIGDLRAGVIAEDEGRRLRDELTHQASQIYASAPDTNSNAYEAAQKALKVDEELTFSVKEIDLLLPPALRSAPLSPAASQSNKIP
;
A
#
# COMPACT_ATOMS: atom_id res chain seq x y z
N MET A 1 -6.42 10.11 -52.60
CA MET A 1 -6.82 9.98 -51.19
C MET A 1 -5.57 10.22 -50.36
N THR A 2 -5.27 11.50 -50.12
CA THR A 2 -4.02 11.96 -49.53
C THR A 2 -4.10 11.76 -48.01
N LEU A 3 -3.25 10.88 -47.48
CA LEU A 3 -3.05 10.73 -46.04
C LEU A 3 -2.36 11.99 -45.54
N THR A 4 -3.11 12.87 -44.89
CA THR A 4 -2.59 14.04 -44.18
C THR A 4 -1.77 13.54 -43.00
N ASN A 5 -0.46 13.42 -43.20
CA ASN A 5 0.48 13.10 -42.15
C ASN A 5 0.59 14.35 -41.26
N LEU A 6 -0.16 14.36 -40.14
CA LEU A 6 -0.07 15.41 -39.15
C LEU A 6 1.36 15.42 -38.57
N PRO A 7 2.01 16.59 -38.45
CA PRO A 7 3.35 16.67 -37.89
C PRO A 7 3.31 16.18 -36.44
N GLN A 8 3.93 15.03 -36.18
CA GLN A 8 4.21 14.53 -34.83
C GLN A 8 5.02 15.61 -34.11
N ASN A 9 4.45 16.26 -33.10
CA ASN A 9 5.14 17.30 -32.36
C ASN A 9 5.95 16.64 -31.24
N PRO A 10 7.29 16.56 -31.35
CA PRO A 10 8.12 15.82 -30.39
C PRO A 10 8.01 16.36 -28.95
N SER A 11 7.63 17.62 -28.77
CA SER A 11 7.39 18.20 -27.43
C SER A 11 6.07 17.75 -26.80
N ALA A 12 5.04 17.47 -27.61
CA ALA A 12 3.73 17.05 -27.13
C ALA A 12 3.72 15.57 -26.69
N SER A 13 4.43 14.70 -27.42
CA SER A 13 4.66 13.31 -27.02
C SER A 13 5.47 13.20 -25.72
N ALA A 14 6.49 14.05 -25.54
CA ALA A 14 7.25 14.12 -24.29
C ALA A 14 6.39 14.56 -23.09
N ALA A 15 5.56 15.60 -23.27
CA ALA A 15 4.65 16.06 -22.22
C ALA A 15 3.60 15.00 -21.84
N LEU A 16 3.07 14.26 -22.82
CA LEU A 16 2.14 13.14 -22.55
C LEU A 16 2.83 12.04 -21.74
N LEU A 17 4.05 11.67 -22.11
CA LEU A 17 4.84 10.67 -21.40
C LEU A 17 5.09 11.07 -19.93
N ASP A 18 5.42 12.34 -19.68
CA ASP A 18 5.65 12.83 -18.31
C ASP A 18 4.39 12.76 -17.44
N VAL A 19 3.22 13.12 -17.98
CA VAL A 19 1.94 12.99 -17.26
C VAL A 19 1.64 11.53 -16.92
N VAL A 20 1.81 10.61 -17.87
CA VAL A 20 1.57 9.17 -17.65
C VAL A 20 2.52 8.62 -16.57
N ARG A 21 3.76 9.12 -16.52
CA ARG A 21 4.76 8.74 -15.52
C ARG A 21 4.40 9.24 -14.13
N ASP A 22 3.87 10.45 -14.00
CA ASP A 22 3.38 10.98 -12.71
C ASP A 22 2.17 10.19 -12.20
N GLU A 23 1.18 9.90 -13.06
CA GLU A 23 0.03 9.07 -12.70
C GLU A 23 0.44 7.66 -12.26
N PHE A 24 1.42 7.06 -12.93
CA PHE A 24 2.03 5.80 -12.51
C PHE A 24 2.65 5.90 -11.10
N GLY A 25 3.40 6.97 -10.82
CA GLY A 25 3.99 7.22 -9.50
C GLY A 25 2.93 7.25 -8.39
N ARG A 26 1.83 7.98 -8.62
CA ARG A 26 0.69 8.07 -7.71
C ARG A 26 0.02 6.72 -7.45
N ALA A 27 -0.18 5.92 -8.49
CA ALA A 27 -0.74 4.58 -8.38
C ALA A 27 0.18 3.62 -7.61
N ALA A 28 1.48 3.64 -7.89
CA ALA A 28 2.48 2.81 -7.22
C ALA A 28 2.63 3.15 -5.74
N TYR A 29 2.62 4.43 -5.39
CA TYR A 29 2.62 4.90 -4.00
C TYR A 29 1.37 4.41 -3.25
N SER A 30 0.19 4.65 -3.82
CA SER A 30 -1.08 4.24 -3.21
C SER A 30 -1.16 2.72 -3.01
N HIS A 31 -0.64 1.94 -3.96
CA HIS A 31 -0.53 0.49 -3.83
C HIS A 31 0.31 0.08 -2.60
N LYS A 32 1.47 0.73 -2.40
CA LYS A 32 2.33 0.49 -1.24
C LYS A 32 1.67 0.90 0.08
N THR A 33 0.91 1.99 0.09
CA THR A 33 0.15 2.42 1.26
C THR A 33 -0.86 1.37 1.68
N HIS A 34 -1.64 0.80 0.76
CA HIS A 34 -2.57 -0.28 1.09
C HIS A 34 -1.87 -1.55 1.58
N GLN A 35 -0.72 -1.92 1.01
CA GLN A 35 0.10 -3.03 1.53
C GLN A 35 0.51 -2.79 2.98
N LYS A 36 0.97 -1.57 3.31
CA LYS A 36 1.38 -1.22 4.67
C LYS A 36 0.23 -1.27 5.67
N MET A 37 -0.97 -0.85 5.25
CA MET A 37 -2.17 -0.91 6.07
C MET A 37 -2.55 -2.36 6.41
N ILE A 38 -2.48 -3.27 5.43
CA ILE A 38 -2.72 -4.70 5.64
C ILE A 38 -1.73 -5.27 6.67
N ASP A 39 -0.44 -4.94 6.54
CA ASP A 39 0.59 -5.39 7.50
C ASP A 39 0.33 -4.87 8.91
N GLY A 40 -0.08 -3.60 9.06
CA GLY A 40 -0.44 -3.01 10.34
C GLY A 40 -1.61 -3.73 11.01
N LEU A 41 -2.69 -3.98 10.27
CA LEU A 41 -3.86 -4.72 10.75
C LEU A 41 -3.50 -6.15 11.20
N ASN A 42 -2.71 -6.86 10.39
CA ASN A 42 -2.25 -8.21 10.70
C ASN A 42 -1.37 -8.25 11.95
N ARG A 43 -0.46 -7.28 12.10
CA ARG A 43 0.41 -7.20 13.28
C ARG A 43 -0.39 -6.97 14.56
N SER A 44 -1.34 -6.03 14.55
CA SER A 44 -2.21 -5.80 15.70
C SER A 44 -3.06 -7.02 16.04
N ALA A 45 -3.60 -7.72 15.03
CA ALA A 45 -4.35 -8.97 15.25
C ALA A 45 -3.49 -10.08 15.87
N LEU A 46 -2.23 -10.20 15.43
CA LEU A 46 -1.30 -11.18 15.99
C LEU A 46 -0.92 -10.87 17.45
N LEU A 47 -0.78 -9.59 17.80
CA LEU A 47 -0.52 -9.17 19.17
C LEU A 47 -1.67 -9.54 20.11
N ASP A 48 -2.92 -9.28 19.71
CA ASP A 48 -4.09 -9.65 20.50
C ASP A 48 -4.18 -11.17 20.70
N LYS A 49 -3.95 -11.95 19.62
CA LYS A 49 -3.90 -13.42 19.69
C LYS A 49 -2.82 -13.93 20.64
N ARG A 50 -1.62 -13.33 20.61
CA ARG A 50 -0.53 -13.69 21.52
C ARG A 50 -0.85 -13.36 22.98
N LEU A 51 -1.44 -12.20 23.24
CA LEU A 51 -1.85 -11.81 24.59
C LEU A 51 -2.91 -12.77 25.14
N ALA A 52 -3.94 -13.08 24.34
CA ALA A 52 -4.98 -14.04 24.71
C ALA A 52 -4.40 -15.44 24.96
N ALA A 53 -3.46 -15.91 24.11
CA ALA A 53 -2.80 -17.20 24.29
C ALA A 53 -1.96 -17.26 25.58
N LEU A 54 -1.18 -16.22 25.88
CA LEU A 54 -0.42 -16.12 27.12
C LEU A 54 -1.34 -16.16 28.35
N LEU A 55 -2.44 -15.41 28.30
CA LEU A 55 -3.41 -15.35 29.41
C LEU A 55 -4.14 -16.68 29.60
N THR A 56 -4.43 -17.37 28.50
CA THR A 56 -5.03 -18.72 28.52
C THR A 56 -4.06 -19.75 29.12
N ALA A 57 -2.78 -19.72 28.71
CA ALA A 57 -1.76 -20.59 29.27
C ALA A 57 -1.53 -20.33 30.77
N ALA A 58 -1.51 -19.05 31.18
CA ALA A 58 -1.43 -18.67 32.58
C ALA A 58 -2.67 -19.13 33.37
N THR A 59 -3.87 -19.04 32.78
CA THR A 59 -5.11 -19.56 33.38
C THR A 59 -5.02 -21.07 33.59
N ALA A 60 -4.61 -21.83 32.57
CA ALA A 60 -4.46 -23.28 32.68
C ALA A 60 -3.44 -23.67 33.76
N GLY A 61 -2.31 -22.99 33.84
CA GLY A 61 -1.32 -23.20 34.89
C GLY A 61 -1.86 -22.89 36.29
N ASN A 62 -2.60 -21.78 36.43
CA ASN A 62 -3.23 -21.41 37.70
C ASN A 62 -4.30 -22.43 38.12
N THR A 63 -5.12 -22.92 37.20
CA THR A 63 -6.12 -23.97 37.49
C THR A 63 -5.48 -25.26 38.02
N ILE A 64 -4.32 -25.66 37.50
CA ILE A 64 -3.56 -26.79 38.05
C ILE A 64 -3.09 -26.48 39.49
N GLY A 65 -2.60 -25.26 39.74
CA GLY A 65 -2.18 -24.81 41.07
C GLY A 65 -3.30 -24.78 42.11
N VAL A 66 -4.53 -24.41 41.71
CA VAL A 66 -5.73 -24.47 42.55
C VAL A 66 -5.97 -25.88 43.09
N LEU A 67 -5.81 -26.91 42.23
CA LEU A 67 -6.01 -28.31 42.63
C LEU A 67 -5.00 -28.79 43.69
N VAL A 68 -3.82 -28.18 43.75
CA VAL A 68 -2.75 -28.58 44.69
C VAL A 68 -2.83 -27.79 46.00
N THR A 69 -3.25 -26.52 45.95
CA THR A 69 -3.05 -25.58 47.06
C THR A 69 -4.30 -25.34 47.91
N GLU A 70 -5.50 -25.78 47.46
CA GLU A 70 -6.82 -25.57 48.11
C GLU A 70 -7.08 -24.13 48.64
N ALA A 71 -6.40 -23.15 48.06
CA ALA A 71 -6.42 -21.80 48.55
C ALA A 71 -7.49 -20.99 47.83
N ARG A 72 -8.48 -20.46 48.57
CA ARG A 72 -9.57 -19.64 48.00
C ARG A 72 -9.10 -18.47 47.13
N TRP A 73 -7.94 -17.89 47.43
CA TRP A 73 -7.38 -16.80 46.61
C TRP A 73 -6.93 -17.27 45.22
N ALA A 74 -6.51 -18.54 45.09
CA ALA A 74 -6.12 -19.14 43.81
C ALA A 74 -7.36 -19.38 42.92
N GLU A 75 -8.48 -19.80 43.51
CA GLU A 75 -9.76 -19.98 42.79
C GLU A 75 -10.26 -18.64 42.21
N VAL A 76 -10.28 -17.59 43.03
CA VAL A 76 -10.72 -16.25 42.60
C VAL A 76 -9.82 -15.71 41.49
N SER A 77 -8.50 -15.88 41.60
CA SER A 77 -7.58 -15.43 40.56
C SER A 77 -7.74 -16.21 39.25
N ALA A 78 -8.04 -17.52 39.29
CA ALA A 78 -8.30 -18.32 38.10
C ALA A 78 -9.55 -17.86 37.36
N VAL A 79 -10.63 -17.56 38.09
CA VAL A 79 -11.88 -17.05 37.51
C VAL A 79 -11.64 -15.69 36.85
N ILE A 80 -10.98 -14.75 37.52
CA ILE A 80 -10.68 -13.42 36.95
C ILE A 80 -9.82 -13.55 35.68
N LEU A 81 -8.75 -14.36 35.73
CA LEU A 81 -7.84 -14.51 34.60
C LEU A 81 -8.54 -15.14 33.39
N SER A 82 -9.41 -16.13 33.63
CA SER A 82 -10.23 -16.76 32.59
C SER A 82 -11.22 -15.78 31.96
N ALA A 83 -11.87 -14.93 32.76
CA ALA A 83 -12.81 -13.92 32.29
C ALA A 83 -12.10 -12.86 31.43
N VAL A 84 -10.91 -12.40 31.83
CA VAL A 84 -10.11 -11.44 31.04
C VAL A 84 -9.64 -12.08 29.73
N ALA A 85 -9.19 -13.34 29.76
CA ALA A 85 -8.76 -14.06 28.56
C ALA A 85 -9.92 -14.24 27.55
N LEU A 86 -11.10 -14.58 28.06
CA LEU A 86 -12.31 -14.68 27.26
C LEU A 86 -12.72 -13.32 26.67
N MET A 87 -12.70 -12.27 27.48
CA MET A 87 -13.03 -10.91 27.02
C MET A 87 -12.09 -10.45 25.90
N LEU A 88 -10.78 -10.65 26.05
CA LEU A 88 -9.79 -10.35 25.00
C LEU A 88 -10.05 -11.13 23.71
N THR A 89 -10.41 -12.41 23.84
CA THR A 89 -10.70 -13.28 22.69
C THR A 89 -11.94 -12.82 21.94
N ILE A 90 -13.04 -12.56 22.66
CA ILE A 90 -14.30 -12.08 22.08
C ILE A 90 -14.09 -10.70 21.44
N TYR A 91 -13.43 -9.78 22.14
CA TYR A 91 -13.17 -8.43 21.64
C TYR A 91 -12.24 -8.42 20.42
N GLY A 92 -11.25 -9.31 20.39
CA GLY A 92 -10.38 -9.52 19.24
C GLY A 92 -11.16 -10.03 18.02
N ALA A 93 -12.00 -11.04 18.22
CA ALA A 93 -12.84 -11.63 17.18
C ALA A 93 -13.93 -10.68 16.65
N SER A 94 -14.46 -9.79 17.50
CA SER A 94 -15.49 -8.83 17.10
C SER A 94 -14.96 -7.69 16.25
N ARG A 95 -13.64 -7.45 16.20
CA ARG A 95 -13.08 -6.44 15.29
C ARG A 95 -13.06 -7.03 13.89
N ASN A 96 -13.82 -6.42 12.97
CA ASN A 96 -13.86 -6.74 11.52
C ASN A 96 -12.53 -6.39 10.77
N ARG A 97 -11.37 -6.69 11.36
CA ARG A 97 -10.05 -6.40 10.78
C ARG A 97 -9.76 -7.25 9.56
N GLU A 98 -10.28 -8.48 9.53
CA GLU A 98 -10.15 -9.36 8.36
C GLU A 98 -10.85 -8.75 7.15
N ARG A 99 -12.11 -8.33 7.33
CA ARG A 99 -12.87 -7.63 6.29
C ARG A 99 -12.17 -6.33 5.86
N LEU A 100 -11.67 -5.52 6.80
CA LEU A 100 -10.95 -4.28 6.46
C LEU A 100 -9.63 -4.56 5.72
N ALA A 101 -8.89 -5.61 6.12
CA ALA A 101 -7.69 -6.05 5.43
C ALA A 101 -8.02 -6.55 4.01
N ASP A 102 -9.13 -7.26 3.83
CA ASP A 102 -9.60 -7.72 2.52
C ASP A 102 -9.99 -6.56 1.61
N GLN A 103 -10.65 -5.52 2.14
CA GLN A 103 -10.94 -4.29 1.38
C GLN A 103 -9.64 -3.61 0.92
N HIS A 104 -8.65 -3.48 1.81
CA HIS A 104 -7.33 -2.96 1.41
C HIS A 104 -6.60 -3.88 0.42
N ARG A 105 -6.73 -5.21 0.52
CA ARG A 105 -6.17 -6.17 -0.47
C ARG A 105 -6.80 -5.98 -1.84
N GLN A 106 -8.12 -5.81 -1.91
CA GLN A 106 -8.83 -5.56 -3.16
C GLN A 106 -8.36 -4.26 -3.82
N ALA A 107 -8.28 -3.18 -3.05
CA ALA A 107 -7.73 -1.90 -3.54
C ALA A 107 -6.27 -2.04 -4.02
N ALA A 108 -5.42 -2.72 -3.24
CA ALA A 108 -4.03 -2.98 -3.62
C ALA A 108 -3.93 -3.77 -4.93
N ASN A 109 -4.73 -4.82 -5.11
CA ASN A 109 -4.74 -5.62 -6.34
C ASN A 109 -5.19 -4.80 -7.55
N GLY A 110 -6.21 -3.95 -7.39
CA GLY A 110 -6.65 -3.03 -8.44
C GLY A 110 -5.54 -2.06 -8.86
N LEU A 111 -4.87 -1.45 -7.88
CA LEU A 111 -3.76 -0.54 -8.14
C LEU A 111 -2.53 -1.24 -8.73
N TRP A 112 -2.29 -2.51 -8.39
CA TRP A 112 -1.24 -3.30 -9.02
C TRP A 112 -1.51 -3.51 -10.50
N LEU A 113 -2.73 -3.92 -10.87
CA LEU A 113 -3.12 -4.08 -12.26
C LEU A 113 -2.99 -2.76 -13.04
N LEU A 114 -3.44 -1.66 -12.43
CA LEU A 114 -3.32 -0.32 -13.01
C LEU A 114 -1.85 0.06 -13.26
N ARG A 115 -0.98 -0.23 -12.29
CA ARG A 115 0.47 0.00 -12.38
C ARG A 115 1.09 -0.76 -13.57
N GLU A 116 0.73 -2.02 -13.78
CA GLU A 116 1.23 -2.79 -14.92
C GLU A 116 0.72 -2.21 -16.25
N LYS A 117 -0.54 -1.78 -16.34
CA LYS A 117 -1.08 -1.10 -17.53
C LYS A 117 -0.34 0.19 -17.86
N TYR A 118 -0.01 1.00 -16.85
CA TYR A 118 0.79 2.20 -17.03
C TYR A 118 2.22 1.88 -17.53
N ILE A 119 2.86 0.82 -17.04
CA ILE A 119 4.19 0.38 -17.53
C ILE A 119 4.14 0.08 -19.02
N HIS A 120 3.12 -0.65 -19.47
CA HIS A 120 2.91 -0.94 -20.89
C HIS A 120 2.70 0.34 -21.71
N LEU A 121 1.81 1.24 -21.25
CA LEU A 121 1.57 2.51 -21.94
C LEU A 121 2.83 3.39 -22.05
N ILE A 122 3.63 3.46 -20.98
CA ILE A 122 4.92 4.18 -20.96
C ILE A 122 5.89 3.57 -21.99
N GLY A 123 5.93 2.23 -22.08
CA GLY A 123 6.73 1.51 -23.06
C GLY A 123 6.32 1.80 -24.49
N ASP A 124 5.02 1.73 -24.78
CA ASP A 124 4.47 1.95 -26.12
C ASP A 124 4.66 3.40 -26.59
N LEU A 125 4.48 4.38 -25.69
CA LEU A 125 4.76 5.79 -25.95
C LEU A 125 6.24 6.05 -26.23
N ARG A 126 7.15 5.46 -25.43
CA ARG A 126 8.60 5.58 -25.64
C ARG A 126 9.08 4.95 -26.94
N ALA A 127 8.49 3.82 -27.31
CA ALA A 127 8.82 3.12 -28.54
C ALA A 127 8.21 3.80 -29.79
N GLY A 128 7.32 4.78 -29.60
CA GLY A 128 6.62 5.47 -30.71
C GLY A 128 5.70 4.54 -31.51
N VAL A 129 5.24 3.44 -30.89
CA VAL A 129 4.41 2.41 -31.56
C VAL A 129 2.95 2.86 -31.66
N ILE A 130 2.51 3.73 -30.76
CA ILE A 130 1.16 4.27 -30.73
C ILE A 130 1.14 5.76 -31.08
N ALA A 131 0.08 6.18 -31.78
CA ALA A 131 -0.15 7.59 -32.10
C ALA A 131 -0.50 8.38 -30.82
N GLU A 132 -0.15 9.66 -30.80
CA GLU A 132 -0.37 10.56 -29.66
C GLU A 132 -1.83 10.62 -29.20
N ASP A 133 -2.77 10.61 -30.15
CA ASP A 133 -4.20 10.64 -29.87
C ASP A 133 -4.69 9.36 -29.18
N GLU A 134 -4.16 8.20 -29.60
CA GLU A 134 -4.45 6.92 -28.97
C GLU A 134 -3.81 6.84 -27.58
N GLY A 135 -2.60 7.38 -27.42
CA GLY A 135 -1.93 7.49 -26.12
C GLY A 135 -2.72 8.32 -25.12
N ARG A 136 -3.30 9.46 -25.55
CA ARG A 136 -4.21 10.27 -24.71
C ARG A 136 -5.46 9.50 -24.30
N ARG A 137 -6.09 8.79 -25.25
CA ARG A 137 -7.30 8.00 -25.01
C ARG A 137 -7.03 6.89 -23.97
N LEU A 138 -5.91 6.17 -24.11
CA LEU A 138 -5.50 5.13 -23.17
C LEU A 138 -5.18 5.70 -21.80
N ARG A 139 -4.51 6.86 -21.71
CA ARG A 139 -4.30 7.55 -20.45
C ARG A 139 -5.63 7.86 -19.77
N ASP A 140 -6.55 8.52 -20.46
CA ASP A 140 -7.83 8.94 -19.87
C ASP A 140 -8.65 7.75 -19.34
N GLU A 141 -8.60 6.62 -20.06
CA GLU A 141 -9.20 5.35 -19.62
C GLU A 141 -8.54 4.81 -18.34
N LEU A 142 -7.20 4.86 -18.23
CA LEU A 142 -6.49 4.47 -17.02
C LEU A 142 -6.79 5.42 -15.85
N THR A 143 -6.86 6.73 -16.09
CA THR A 143 -7.24 7.73 -15.09
C THR A 143 -8.66 7.45 -14.57
N HIS A 144 -9.60 7.10 -15.46
CA HIS A 144 -10.95 6.73 -15.07
C HIS A 144 -10.98 5.44 -14.23
N GLN A 145 -10.25 4.38 -14.65
CA GLN A 145 -10.12 3.16 -13.85
C GLN A 145 -9.50 3.42 -12.47
N ALA A 146 -8.50 4.31 -12.40
CA ALA A 146 -7.90 4.74 -11.14
C ALA A 146 -8.94 5.37 -10.21
N SER A 147 -9.78 6.27 -10.75
CA SER A 147 -10.84 6.93 -9.98
C SER A 147 -11.84 5.95 -9.38
N GLN A 148 -12.18 4.88 -10.10
CA GLN A 148 -13.08 3.83 -9.60
C GLN A 148 -12.45 3.04 -8.46
N ILE A 149 -11.16 2.69 -8.60
CA ILE A 149 -10.43 1.99 -7.54
C ILE A 149 -10.37 2.86 -6.28
N TYR A 150 -10.03 4.14 -6.43
CA TYR A 150 -9.98 5.07 -5.29
C TYR A 150 -11.36 5.29 -4.65
N ALA A 151 -12.43 5.39 -5.44
CA ALA A 151 -13.79 5.52 -4.90
C ALA A 151 -14.26 4.27 -4.13
N SER A 152 -13.74 3.09 -4.48
CA SER A 152 -14.04 1.83 -3.80
C SER A 152 -13.11 1.51 -2.63
N ALA A 153 -12.03 2.29 -2.45
CA ALA A 153 -11.04 2.05 -1.42
C ALA A 153 -11.63 2.40 -0.04
N PRO A 154 -11.36 1.59 1.00
CA PRO A 154 -11.80 1.91 2.36
C PRO A 154 -11.07 3.16 2.88
N ASP A 155 -11.80 4.03 3.57
CA ASP A 155 -11.24 5.24 4.17
C ASP A 155 -10.07 4.90 5.11
N THR A 156 -8.94 5.57 4.90
CA THR A 156 -7.82 5.51 5.82
C THR A 156 -8.21 6.29 7.08
N ASN A 157 -8.23 5.56 8.20
CA ASN A 157 -8.40 5.97 9.61
C ASN A 157 -8.39 7.50 9.88
N SER A 158 -9.28 8.03 10.72
CA SER A 158 -9.44 9.49 10.95
C SER A 158 -8.15 10.28 11.26
N ASN A 159 -7.15 9.66 11.89
CA ASN A 159 -5.81 10.27 12.10
C ASN A 159 -5.04 10.53 10.79
N ALA A 160 -5.31 9.74 9.74
CA ALA A 160 -4.75 9.95 8.41
C ALA A 160 -5.33 11.19 7.73
N TYR A 161 -6.56 11.58 8.06
CA TYR A 161 -7.18 12.81 7.52
C TYR A 161 -6.46 14.06 8.05
N GLU A 162 -6.18 14.13 9.35
CA GLU A 162 -5.42 15.24 9.95
C GLU A 162 -3.95 15.26 9.47
N ALA A 163 -3.33 14.09 9.33
CA ALA A 163 -1.98 13.96 8.78
C ALA A 163 -1.93 14.43 7.30
N ALA A 164 -2.90 14.00 6.48
CA ALA A 164 -3.02 14.42 5.08
C ALA A 164 -3.25 15.93 4.96
N GLN A 165 -4.09 16.53 5.80
CA GLN A 165 -4.33 17.97 5.80
C GLN A 165 -3.08 18.78 6.17
N LYS A 166 -2.22 18.24 7.05
CA LYS A 166 -0.95 18.86 7.42
C LYS A 166 0.09 18.73 6.31
N ALA A 167 0.13 17.60 5.63
CA ALA A 167 1.07 17.32 4.57
C ALA A 167 0.74 18.09 3.27
N LEU A 168 -0.55 18.18 2.89
CA LEU A 168 -1.08 19.01 1.79
C LEU A 168 -0.77 20.51 1.92
N LYS A 169 -0.44 21.01 3.11
CA LYS A 169 -0.12 22.43 3.37
C LYS A 169 1.38 22.72 3.46
N VAL A 170 2.23 21.70 3.53
CA VAL A 170 3.65 21.85 3.89
C VAL A 170 4.59 21.17 2.90
N ASP A 171 4.17 20.11 2.22
CA ASP A 171 4.99 19.38 1.24
C ASP A 171 4.33 19.41 -0.14
N GLU A 172 5.15 19.47 -1.19
CA GLU A 172 4.78 19.30 -2.61
C GLU A 172 4.34 17.82 -2.90
N GLU A 173 3.57 17.22 -2.00
CA GLU A 173 3.28 15.78 -1.88
C GLU A 173 2.43 15.19 -3.01
N LEU A 174 1.97 16.04 -3.95
CA LEU A 174 1.19 15.62 -5.11
C LEU A 174 2.02 15.51 -6.40
N THR A 175 3.32 15.81 -6.34
CA THR A 175 4.22 15.73 -7.49
C THR A 175 5.42 14.86 -7.16
N PHE A 176 5.59 13.76 -7.90
CA PHE A 176 6.79 12.93 -7.78
C PHE A 176 7.93 13.55 -8.57
N SER A 177 9.14 13.53 -8.02
CA SER A 177 10.31 13.89 -8.83
C SER A 177 10.56 12.83 -9.90
N VAL A 178 11.11 13.23 -11.04
CA VAL A 178 11.44 12.31 -12.16
C VAL A 178 12.32 11.13 -11.68
N LYS A 179 13.23 11.39 -10.74
CA LYS A 179 14.13 10.38 -10.16
C LYS A 179 13.39 9.34 -9.31
N GLU A 180 12.38 9.75 -8.56
CA GLU A 180 11.58 8.83 -7.75
C GLU A 180 10.74 7.91 -8.62
N ILE A 181 10.12 8.45 -9.69
CA ILE A 181 9.38 7.65 -10.66
C ILE A 181 10.32 6.67 -11.37
N ASP A 182 11.53 7.09 -11.73
CA ASP A 182 12.54 6.22 -12.34
C ASP A 182 12.91 5.02 -11.46
N LEU A 183 13.01 5.20 -10.15
CA LEU A 183 13.30 4.09 -9.22
C LEU A 183 12.17 3.05 -9.20
N LEU A 184 10.92 3.48 -9.42
CA LEU A 184 9.74 2.62 -9.46
C LEU A 184 9.57 1.88 -10.80
N LEU A 185 10.17 2.40 -11.88
CA LEU A 185 10.13 1.82 -13.22
C LEU A 185 11.26 0.81 -13.45
N PRO A 186 11.05 -0.19 -14.33
CA PRO A 186 12.11 -1.06 -14.83
C PRO A 186 13.26 -0.25 -15.46
N PRO A 187 14.53 -0.71 -15.37
CA PRO A 187 15.68 0.02 -15.87
C PRO A 187 15.55 0.54 -17.32
N ALA A 188 14.91 -0.23 -18.20
CA ALA A 188 14.70 0.12 -19.61
C ALA A 188 13.74 1.31 -19.84
N LEU A 189 12.88 1.63 -18.86
CA LEU A 189 11.86 2.68 -18.96
C LEU A 189 12.23 3.95 -18.18
N ARG A 190 13.49 4.05 -17.72
CA ARG A 190 13.98 5.20 -16.96
C ARG A 190 14.38 6.36 -17.87
N SER A 191 14.18 7.61 -17.43
CA SER A 191 14.49 8.82 -18.22
C SER A 191 15.99 9.12 -18.28
N ALA A 192 16.78 8.55 -17.37
CA ALA A 192 18.25 8.57 -17.43
C ALA A 192 18.83 7.15 -17.31
N PRO A 193 19.98 6.85 -17.95
CA PRO A 193 20.75 5.68 -17.57
C PRO A 193 21.20 5.89 -16.12
N LEU A 194 20.74 5.03 -15.21
CA LEU A 194 21.28 5.01 -13.85
C LEU A 194 22.75 4.66 -13.94
N SER A 195 23.60 5.68 -13.77
CA SER A 195 25.03 5.48 -13.59
C SER A 195 25.25 4.58 -12.38
N PRO A 196 25.97 3.45 -12.51
CA PRO A 196 26.33 2.60 -11.38
C PRO A 196 27.43 3.30 -10.57
N ALA A 197 27.06 4.25 -9.73
CA ALA A 197 28.02 4.99 -8.89
C ALA A 197 27.43 5.31 -7.51
N ALA A 198 27.20 4.28 -6.70
CA ALA A 198 27.08 4.42 -5.24
C ALA A 198 27.43 3.12 -4.48
N SER A 199 28.39 2.35 -4.98
CA SER A 199 29.04 1.30 -4.17
C SER A 199 30.53 1.25 -4.49
N GLN A 200 31.21 2.35 -4.21
CA GLN A 200 32.66 2.41 -4.02
C GLN A 200 33.00 3.79 -3.45
N SER A 201 32.90 3.93 -2.12
CA SER A 201 33.80 4.83 -1.41
C SER A 201 33.93 4.42 0.05
N ASN A 202 35.16 4.05 0.38
CA ASN A 202 35.80 4.19 1.67
C ASN A 202 35.69 3.03 2.67
N LYS A 203 36.62 2.08 2.53
CA LYS A 203 37.55 1.71 3.60
C LYS A 203 38.81 1.05 2.99
N ILE A 204 39.88 1.83 2.86
CA ILE A 204 41.29 1.40 2.81
C ILE A 204 42.09 2.57 3.43
N PRO A 205 43.21 2.38 4.15
CA PRO A 205 43.99 1.14 4.37
C PRO A 205 43.82 0.49 5.74
#